data_AF-A0A978TY39-F1
#
_entry.id   AF-A0A978TY39-F1
#
_cell.length_a   1.000
_cell.length_b   1.000
_cell.length_c   1.000
_cell.angle_alpha   90.00
_cell.angle_beta   90.00
_cell.angle_gamma   90.00
#
_symmetry.space_group_name_H-M   'P 1'
#
loop_
_entity.id
_entity.type
_entity.pdbx_description
1 polymer ?
#
loop_
_entity_poly.entity_id
_entity_poly.type
_entity_poly.pdbx_seq_one_letter_code
_entity_poly.pdbx_strand_id
1 'polypeptide(L)'
;MTSVELPVSPSPHFAETLAQAAIAFRQGTPRPPAASVIAALLAAEKATRQGHTRFSLEAIAGRWRLYFATGVKKNRQGVTRVSRGFYLPQWIPAYISFTPGTADCPGVITNQIALAGLRLKFTGPCRYQAKKNLLAFDFTQLQLDMLGATLYRGDVRGGKAQADNFEQRAIAQLPFFAFFQVTEDYIAARGRGGGLALWIRDNSPSGN
;
A
#
# COMPACT_ATOMS: atom_id res chain seq x y z
N MET A 1 -46.78 -4.53 -19.82
CA MET A 1 -46.13 -3.28 -19.39
C MET A 1 -44.67 -3.57 -19.18
N THR A 2 -43.87 -3.31 -20.20
CA THR A 2 -42.41 -3.48 -20.22
C THR A 2 -41.78 -2.34 -19.41
N SER A 3 -41.26 -2.66 -18.23
CA SER A 3 -40.43 -1.71 -17.48
C SER A 3 -39.03 -1.75 -18.09
N VAL A 4 -38.69 -0.71 -18.84
CA VAL A 4 -37.33 -0.46 -19.33
C VAL A 4 -36.54 0.08 -18.15
N GLU A 5 -35.69 -0.75 -17.56
CA GLU A 5 -34.74 -0.33 -16.54
C GLU A 5 -33.59 0.42 -17.25
N LEU A 6 -33.60 1.74 -17.11
CA LEU A 6 -32.57 2.64 -17.61
C LEU A 6 -31.21 2.35 -16.93
N PRO A 7 -30.08 2.55 -17.63
CA PRO A 7 -28.77 2.19 -17.12
C PRO A 7 -28.42 3.02 -15.88
N VAL A 8 -28.16 2.32 -14.77
CA VAL A 8 -27.62 2.92 -13.54
C VAL A 8 -26.27 3.55 -13.87
N SER A 9 -26.22 4.88 -13.90
CA SER A 9 -25.00 5.67 -13.90
C SER A 9 -24.09 5.23 -12.74
N PRO A 10 -22.76 5.15 -12.92
CA PRO A 10 -21.85 4.69 -11.86
C PRO A 10 -21.74 5.74 -10.74
N SER A 11 -22.62 5.65 -9.74
CA SER A 11 -22.41 6.29 -8.44
C SER A 11 -21.20 5.65 -7.73
N PRO A 12 -20.41 6.39 -6.92
CA PRO A 12 -19.14 5.96 -6.34
C PRO A 12 -19.28 4.97 -5.16
N HIS A 13 -20.06 3.90 -5.34
CA HIS A 13 -20.32 2.85 -4.33
C HIS A 13 -19.03 2.17 -3.82
N PHE A 14 -17.94 2.24 -4.60
CA PHE A 14 -16.64 1.77 -4.15
C PHE A 14 -16.09 2.60 -2.98
N ALA A 15 -16.31 3.92 -2.97
CA ALA A 15 -15.77 4.80 -1.93
C ALA A 15 -16.41 4.49 -0.58
N GLU A 16 -17.73 4.26 -0.57
CA GLU A 16 -18.49 3.83 0.62
C GLU A 16 -17.97 2.51 1.17
N THR A 17 -17.73 1.51 0.31
CA THR A 17 -17.22 0.20 0.74
C THR A 17 -15.82 0.32 1.35
N LEU A 18 -14.92 1.11 0.75
CA LEU A 18 -13.57 1.32 1.27
C LEU A 18 -13.57 2.14 2.57
N ALA A 19 -14.43 3.16 2.66
CA ALA A 19 -14.63 3.95 3.88
C ALA A 19 -15.21 3.08 5.01
N GLN A 20 -16.22 2.24 4.72
CA GLN A 20 -16.76 1.29 5.69
C GLN A 20 -15.69 0.32 6.18
N ALA A 21 -14.80 -0.17 5.31
CA ALA A 21 -13.67 -1.00 5.72
C ALA A 21 -12.73 -0.24 6.68
N ALA A 22 -12.40 1.01 6.39
CA ALA A 22 -11.59 1.86 7.28
C ALA A 22 -12.28 2.10 8.64
N ILE A 23 -13.58 2.39 8.65
CA ILE A 23 -14.38 2.54 9.86
C ILE A 23 -14.38 1.25 10.69
N ALA A 24 -14.61 0.10 10.05
CA ALA A 24 -14.57 -1.21 10.68
C ALA A 24 -13.21 -1.50 11.35
N PHE A 25 -12.11 -1.06 10.73
CA PHE A 25 -10.80 -1.18 11.34
C PHE A 25 -10.69 -0.34 12.63
N ARG A 26 -11.14 0.92 12.61
CA ARG A 26 -11.00 1.87 13.73
C ARG A 26 -11.96 1.58 14.88
N GLN A 27 -13.21 1.25 14.57
CA GLN A 27 -14.31 1.16 15.53
C GLN A 27 -14.65 -0.29 15.90
N GLY A 28 -14.02 -1.29 15.28
CA GLY A 28 -14.35 -2.70 15.52
C GLY A 28 -15.73 -3.10 15.01
N THR A 29 -16.33 -2.33 14.10
CA THR A 29 -17.62 -2.64 13.49
C THR A 29 -17.49 -3.76 12.45
N PRO A 30 -18.61 -4.39 12.03
CA PRO A 30 -18.56 -5.44 11.02
C PRO A 30 -17.91 -4.96 9.71
N ARG A 31 -16.84 -5.65 9.32
CA ARG A 31 -16.11 -5.37 8.08
C ARG A 31 -16.88 -5.84 6.85
N PRO A 32 -16.79 -5.14 5.71
CA PRO A 32 -17.39 -5.61 4.46
C PRO A 32 -16.84 -6.98 4.02
N PRO A 33 -17.62 -7.78 3.27
CA PRO A 33 -17.11 -9.01 2.67
C PRO A 33 -15.86 -8.76 1.81
N ALA A 34 -14.90 -9.68 1.86
CA ALA A 34 -13.64 -9.54 1.13
C ALA A 34 -13.85 -9.37 -0.39
N ALA A 35 -14.85 -10.04 -0.96
CA ALA A 35 -15.20 -9.89 -2.38
C ALA A 35 -15.66 -8.46 -2.72
N SER A 36 -16.46 -7.84 -1.85
CA SER A 36 -16.92 -6.46 -2.01
C SER A 36 -15.75 -5.48 -1.95
N VAL A 37 -14.81 -5.68 -1.03
CA VAL A 37 -13.58 -4.84 -0.96
C VAL A 37 -12.73 -4.99 -2.22
N ILE A 38 -12.55 -6.20 -2.75
CA ILE A 38 -11.81 -6.41 -4.00
C ILE A 38 -12.50 -5.67 -5.16
N ALA A 39 -13.82 -5.82 -5.29
CA ALA A 39 -14.59 -5.14 -6.32
C ALA A 39 -14.47 -3.62 -6.20
N ALA A 40 -14.55 -3.08 -4.97
CA ALA A 40 -14.38 -1.67 -4.69
C ALA A 40 -12.96 -1.17 -5.03
N LEU A 41 -11.90 -1.92 -4.69
CA LEU A 41 -10.53 -1.56 -5.05
C LEU A 41 -10.32 -1.53 -6.57
N LEU A 42 -10.85 -2.50 -7.30
CA LEU A 42 -10.76 -2.55 -8.76
C LEU A 42 -11.56 -1.40 -9.42
N ALA A 43 -12.73 -1.08 -8.88
CA ALA A 43 -13.55 0.04 -9.35
C ALA A 43 -12.85 1.40 -9.09
N ALA A 44 -12.27 1.59 -7.91
CA ALA A 44 -11.47 2.78 -7.58
C ALA A 44 -10.28 2.93 -8.54
N GLU A 45 -9.54 1.85 -8.79
CA GLU A 45 -8.43 1.87 -9.74
C GLU A 45 -8.86 2.26 -11.16
N LYS A 46 -9.98 1.69 -11.62
CA LYS A 46 -10.56 2.04 -12.93
C LYS A 46 -10.94 3.51 -12.98
N ALA A 47 -11.61 4.03 -11.95
CA ALA A 47 -12.06 5.41 -11.87
C ALA A 47 -10.87 6.39 -11.91
N THR A 48 -9.83 6.15 -11.12
CA THR A 48 -8.61 6.99 -11.09
C THR A 48 -7.91 7.01 -12.44
N ARG A 49 -7.84 5.87 -13.14
CA ARG A 49 -7.27 5.82 -14.50
C ARG A 49 -8.09 6.61 -15.51
N GLN A 50 -9.42 6.51 -15.46
CA GLN A 50 -10.32 7.21 -16.38
C GLN A 50 -10.39 8.71 -16.11
N GLY A 51 -10.38 9.10 -14.83
CA GLY A 51 -10.41 10.49 -14.39
C GLY A 51 -9.04 11.18 -14.39
N HIS A 52 -7.96 10.46 -14.74
CA HIS A 52 -6.58 10.95 -14.67
C HIS A 52 -6.22 11.59 -13.33
N THR A 53 -6.81 11.10 -12.23
CA THR A 53 -6.63 11.65 -10.89
C THR A 53 -5.17 11.50 -10.46
N ARG A 54 -4.59 12.55 -9.91
CA ARG A 54 -3.21 12.58 -9.42
C ARG A 54 -3.18 12.84 -7.93
N PHE A 55 -2.28 12.18 -7.22
CA PHE A 55 -2.08 12.38 -5.79
C PHE A 55 -0.73 13.05 -5.55
N SER A 56 -0.67 13.92 -4.55
CA SER A 56 0.60 14.51 -4.11
C SER A 56 1.35 13.55 -3.18
N LEU A 57 2.67 13.74 -3.02
CA LEU A 57 3.46 12.92 -2.12
C LEU A 57 3.07 13.17 -0.66
N GLU A 58 2.72 14.41 -0.33
CA GLU A 58 2.31 14.87 0.99
C GLU A 58 1.05 14.15 1.47
N ALA A 59 0.10 13.90 0.58
CA ALA A 59 -1.11 13.14 0.90
C ALA A 59 -0.83 11.65 1.23
N ILE A 60 0.20 11.08 0.59
CA ILE A 60 0.62 9.69 0.79
C ILE A 60 1.58 9.56 1.99
N ALA A 61 2.25 10.65 2.37
CA ALA A 61 3.21 10.68 3.45
C ALA A 61 2.58 10.30 4.80
N GLY A 62 3.42 9.73 5.66
CA GLY A 62 3.03 9.29 7.00
C GLY A 62 3.01 7.77 7.14
N ARG A 63 2.40 7.30 8.22
CA ARG A 63 2.38 5.90 8.63
C ARG A 63 1.00 5.29 8.40
N TRP A 64 1.00 4.10 7.82
CA TRP A 64 -0.18 3.41 7.38
C TRP A 64 -0.13 1.95 7.83
N ARG A 65 -1.24 1.46 8.34
CA ARG A 65 -1.37 0.08 8.81
C ARG A 65 -2.07 -0.76 7.75
N LEU A 66 -1.46 -1.87 7.35
CA LEU A 66 -2.04 -2.79 6.39
C LEU A 66 -3.29 -3.44 6.99
N TYR A 67 -4.40 -3.31 6.28
CA TYR A 67 -5.67 -3.87 6.73
C TYR A 67 -6.21 -4.95 5.79
N PHE A 68 -6.08 -4.77 4.48
CA PHE A 68 -6.53 -5.74 3.48
C PHE A 68 -5.49 -5.89 2.37
N ALA A 69 -5.27 -7.11 1.92
CA ALA A 69 -4.38 -7.42 0.81
C ALA A 69 -4.95 -8.52 -0.08
N THR A 70 -4.53 -8.56 -1.34
CA THR A 70 -4.87 -9.63 -2.27
C THR A 70 -3.63 -10.37 -2.74
N GLY A 71 -3.77 -11.69 -2.92
CA GLY A 71 -2.80 -12.46 -3.68
C GLY A 71 -3.02 -12.29 -5.18
N VAL A 72 -2.08 -12.79 -5.99
CA VAL A 72 -2.24 -12.86 -7.45
C VAL A 72 -2.17 -14.29 -7.96
N LYS A 73 -2.84 -14.55 -9.07
CA LYS A 73 -2.72 -15.79 -9.84
C LYS A 73 -2.37 -15.46 -11.28
N LYS A 74 -1.43 -16.21 -11.85
CA LYS A 74 -1.16 -16.16 -13.29
C LYS A 74 -2.01 -17.20 -13.98
N ASN A 75 -2.65 -16.84 -15.09
CA ASN A 75 -3.30 -17.82 -15.94
C ASN A 75 -2.25 -18.54 -16.81
N ARG A 76 -2.68 -19.58 -17.55
CA ARG A 76 -1.82 -20.34 -18.47
C ARG A 76 -1.16 -19.50 -19.58
N GLN A 77 -1.69 -18.29 -19.84
CA GLN A 77 -1.18 -17.33 -20.83
C GLN A 77 -0.25 -16.27 -20.20
N GLY A 78 0.10 -16.41 -18.92
CA GLY A 78 0.98 -15.47 -18.21
C GLY A 78 0.32 -14.18 -17.72
N VAL A 79 -0.99 -13.99 -17.97
CA VAL A 79 -1.74 -12.83 -17.51
C VAL A 79 -1.98 -12.92 -16.01
N THR A 80 -1.53 -11.90 -15.28
CA THR A 80 -1.68 -11.81 -13.82
C THR A 80 -3.04 -11.24 -13.47
N ARG A 81 -3.79 -11.94 -12.62
CA ARG A 81 -5.09 -11.50 -12.10
C ARG A 81 -5.06 -11.46 -10.57
N VAL A 82 -5.82 -10.52 -10.02
CA VAL A 82 -6.11 -10.47 -8.58
C VAL A 82 -6.84 -11.74 -8.19
N SER A 83 -6.43 -12.34 -7.08
CA SER A 83 -7.02 -13.56 -6.54
C SER A 83 -7.71 -13.26 -5.20
N ARG A 84 -7.80 -14.25 -4.30
CA ARG A 84 -8.45 -14.10 -3.00
C ARG A 84 -7.80 -12.96 -2.20
N GLY A 85 -8.66 -12.15 -1.58
CA GLY A 85 -8.27 -11.14 -0.62
C GLY A 85 -8.44 -11.63 0.80
N PHE A 86 -7.64 -11.07 1.71
CA PHE A 86 -7.69 -11.37 3.13
C PHE A 86 -7.47 -10.10 3.94
N TYR A 87 -8.12 -10.05 5.08
CA TYR A 87 -7.87 -9.03 6.09
C TYR A 87 -6.71 -9.47 6.98
N LEU A 88 -5.83 -8.54 7.31
CA LEU A 88 -4.80 -8.78 8.31
C LEU A 88 -5.44 -8.78 9.71
N PRO A 89 -5.11 -9.75 10.58
CA PRO A 89 -5.55 -9.71 11.98
C PRO A 89 -5.02 -8.47 12.71
N GLN A 90 -5.85 -7.87 13.59
CA GLN A 90 -5.47 -6.66 14.33
C GLN A 90 -4.32 -6.88 15.33
N TRP A 91 -4.05 -8.12 15.73
CA TRP A 91 -2.92 -8.44 16.61
C TRP A 91 -1.59 -8.61 15.86
N ILE A 92 -1.59 -8.58 14.52
CA ILE A 92 -0.38 -8.53 13.68
C ILE A 92 -0.26 -7.13 13.07
N PRO A 93 0.29 -6.14 13.79
CA PRO A 93 0.61 -4.85 13.20
C PRO A 93 1.64 -5.00 12.08
N ALA A 94 1.20 -4.76 10.85
CA ALA A 94 2.07 -4.50 9.71
C ALA A 94 1.88 -3.05 9.26
N TYR A 95 2.97 -2.29 9.24
CA TYR A 95 2.97 -0.88 8.87
C TYR A 95 3.84 -0.62 7.67
N ILE A 96 3.40 0.33 6.85
CA ILE A 96 4.20 0.96 5.82
C ILE A 96 4.23 2.46 6.11
N SER A 97 5.38 3.09 5.94
CA SER A 97 5.46 4.55 6.03
C SER A 97 6.30 5.13 4.91
N PHE A 98 5.93 6.35 4.51
CA PHE A 98 6.60 7.11 3.48
C PHE A 98 6.99 8.47 4.05
N THR A 99 8.28 8.75 4.04
CA THR A 99 8.84 10.04 4.42
C THR A 99 9.32 10.73 3.15
N PRO A 100 8.80 11.92 2.80
CA PRO A 100 9.28 12.68 1.66
C PRO A 100 10.79 12.95 1.76
N GLY A 101 11.46 12.93 0.61
CA GLY A 101 12.86 13.34 0.49
C GLY A 101 13.00 14.86 0.43
N THR A 102 14.25 15.32 0.36
CA THR A 102 14.60 16.72 0.05
C THR A 102 15.14 16.79 -1.38
N ALA A 103 15.59 17.97 -1.81
CA ALA A 103 16.22 18.12 -3.13
C ALA A 103 17.46 17.22 -3.31
N ASP A 104 18.20 16.99 -2.22
CA ASP A 104 19.48 16.29 -2.24
C ASP A 104 19.41 14.84 -1.74
N CYS A 105 18.29 14.46 -1.10
CA CYS A 105 18.11 13.14 -0.49
C CYS A 105 16.81 12.48 -0.98
N PRO A 106 16.84 11.20 -1.41
CA PRO A 106 15.62 10.48 -1.76
C PRO A 106 14.70 10.35 -0.53
N GLY A 107 13.41 10.15 -0.79
CA GLY A 107 12.48 9.81 0.29
C GLY A 107 12.81 8.47 0.91
N VAL A 108 12.21 8.18 2.06
CA VAL A 108 12.42 6.91 2.77
C VAL A 108 11.11 6.13 2.83
N ILE A 109 11.17 4.86 2.43
CA ILE A 109 10.12 3.90 2.72
C ILE A 109 10.53 3.06 3.94
N THR A 110 9.58 2.78 4.82
CA THR A 110 9.72 1.77 5.87
C THR A 110 8.59 0.77 5.75
N ASN A 111 8.91 -0.52 5.79
CA ASN A 111 7.92 -1.58 5.97
C ASN A 111 8.30 -2.36 7.23
N GLN A 112 7.36 -2.52 8.15
CA GLN A 112 7.62 -3.20 9.41
C GLN A 112 6.46 -4.10 9.81
N ILE A 113 6.79 -5.20 10.47
CA ILE A 113 5.85 -6.08 11.13
C ILE A 113 6.32 -6.29 12.57
N ALA A 114 5.39 -6.26 13.52
CA ALA A 114 5.68 -6.56 14.92
C ALA A 114 4.72 -7.61 15.45
N LEU A 115 5.24 -8.61 16.16
CA LEU A 115 4.46 -9.67 16.78
C LEU A 115 5.23 -10.26 17.98
N ALA A 116 4.56 -10.38 19.12
CA ALA A 116 5.08 -11.08 20.31
C ALA A 116 6.51 -10.64 20.73
N GLY A 117 6.75 -9.33 20.77
CA GLY A 117 8.06 -8.77 21.14
C GLY A 117 9.11 -8.80 20.02
N LEU A 118 8.84 -9.45 18.89
CA LEU A 118 9.66 -9.41 17.69
C LEU A 118 9.22 -8.25 16.79
N ARG A 119 10.18 -7.46 16.29
CA ARG A 119 9.95 -6.44 15.25
C ARG A 119 10.92 -6.67 14.11
N LEU A 120 10.39 -6.84 12.90
CA LEU A 120 11.15 -6.90 11.67
C LEU A 120 10.87 -5.63 10.87
N LYS A 121 11.91 -4.87 10.54
CA LYS A 121 11.81 -3.58 9.84
C LYS A 121 12.74 -3.57 8.63
N PHE A 122 12.19 -3.22 7.48
CA PHE A 122 12.92 -2.94 6.25
C PHE A 122 12.84 -1.45 5.95
N THR A 123 13.96 -0.85 5.57
CA THR A 123 14.01 0.55 5.13
C THR A 123 14.84 0.71 3.88
N GLY A 124 14.56 1.76 3.12
CA GLY A 124 15.41 2.16 2.01
C GLY A 124 14.83 3.34 1.23
N PRO A 125 15.50 3.73 0.14
CA PRO A 125 15.12 4.91 -0.63
C PRO A 125 13.80 4.67 -1.38
N CYS A 126 13.04 5.75 -1.57
CA CYS A 126 11.86 5.78 -2.42
C CYS A 126 11.77 7.09 -3.20
N ARG A 127 11.15 7.01 -4.38
CA ARG A 127 10.92 8.14 -5.27
C ARG A 127 9.51 8.10 -5.83
N TYR A 128 8.83 9.23 -5.76
CA TYR A 128 7.45 9.36 -6.21
C TYR A 128 7.35 10.05 -7.57
N GLN A 129 6.64 9.42 -8.51
CA GLN A 129 6.28 9.99 -9.80
C GLN A 129 4.81 10.41 -9.79
N ALA A 130 4.54 11.67 -9.41
CA ALA A 130 3.19 12.21 -9.29
C ALA A 130 2.35 12.09 -10.58
N LYS A 131 2.98 12.21 -11.76
CA LYS A 131 2.30 12.04 -13.06
C LYS A 131 1.71 10.63 -13.26
N LYS A 132 2.22 9.62 -12.56
CA LYS A 132 1.83 8.20 -12.67
C LYS A 132 1.26 7.63 -11.37
N ASN A 133 1.16 8.44 -10.30
CA ASN A 133 0.87 8.00 -8.94
C ASN A 133 1.73 6.82 -8.48
N LEU A 134 2.99 6.77 -8.92
CA LEU A 134 3.86 5.61 -8.74
C LEU A 134 4.98 5.93 -7.76
N LEU A 135 5.05 5.19 -6.66
CA LEU A 135 6.15 5.24 -5.70
C LEU A 135 7.05 4.03 -5.92
N ALA A 136 8.22 4.27 -6.50
CA ALA A 136 9.26 3.25 -6.64
C ALA A 136 10.14 3.27 -5.40
N PHE A 137 10.66 2.11 -5.01
CA PHE A 137 11.48 1.99 -3.82
C PHE A 137 12.49 0.87 -3.95
N ASP A 138 13.42 0.80 -3.00
CA ASP A 138 14.24 -0.38 -2.78
C ASP A 138 14.48 -0.55 -1.28
N PHE A 139 14.49 -1.79 -0.78
CA PHE A 139 14.79 -2.05 0.63
C PHE A 139 16.26 -2.42 0.75
N THR A 140 17.04 -1.52 1.36
CA THR A 140 18.50 -1.64 1.44
C THR A 140 18.98 -1.99 2.84
N GLN A 141 18.14 -1.76 3.86
CA GLN A 141 18.44 -2.03 5.27
C GLN A 141 17.41 -2.97 5.88
N LEU A 142 17.88 -3.85 6.77
CA LEU A 142 17.09 -4.73 7.60
C LEU A 142 17.44 -4.50 9.08
N GLN A 143 16.42 -4.40 9.92
CA GLN A 143 16.55 -4.38 11.37
C GLN A 143 15.64 -5.44 11.99
N LEU A 144 16.19 -6.20 12.93
CA LEU A 144 15.50 -7.16 13.77
C LEU A 144 15.63 -6.73 15.23
N ASP A 145 14.49 -6.51 15.88
CA ASP A 145 14.45 -6.26 17.32
C ASP A 145 13.68 -7.37 18.04
N MET A 146 14.09 -7.69 19.25
CA MET A 146 13.45 -8.66 20.12
C MET A 146 13.39 -8.08 21.53
N LEU A 147 12.18 -8.05 22.12
CA LEU A 147 11.93 -7.55 23.48
C LEU A 147 12.50 -6.13 23.72
N GLY A 148 12.44 -5.28 22.70
CA GLY A 148 12.94 -3.90 22.75
C GLY A 148 14.44 -3.74 22.44
N ALA A 149 15.22 -4.83 22.35
CA ALA A 149 16.62 -4.78 21.99
C ALA A 149 16.83 -5.04 20.48
N THR A 150 17.69 -4.25 19.83
CA THR A 150 18.10 -4.52 18.45
C THR A 150 19.09 -5.69 18.42
N LEU A 151 18.66 -6.82 17.85
CA LEU A 151 19.50 -8.01 17.68
C LEU A 151 20.36 -7.92 16.41
N TYR A 152 19.83 -7.27 15.38
CA TYR A 152 20.52 -7.12 14.11
C TYR A 152 20.12 -5.82 13.43
N ARG A 153 21.10 -5.13 12.86
CA ARG A 153 20.91 -4.05 11.90
C ARG A 153 22.01 -4.15 10.85
N GLY A 154 21.63 -4.21 9.59
CA GLY A 154 22.59 -4.23 8.50
C GLY A 154 21.95 -4.21 7.13
N ASP A 155 22.80 -4.20 6.12
CA ASP A 155 22.37 -4.17 4.73
C ASP A 155 21.60 -5.44 4.37
N VAL A 156 20.53 -5.28 3.58
CA VAL A 156 20.00 -6.38 2.77
C VAL A 156 21.09 -6.77 1.76
N ARG A 157 21.20 -8.03 1.36
CA ARG A 157 22.27 -8.50 0.44
C ARG A 157 22.39 -7.59 -0.80
N GLY A 158 23.51 -6.86 -0.92
CA GLY A 158 23.75 -5.89 -2.01
C GLY A 158 23.12 -4.51 -1.82
N GLY A 159 22.58 -4.21 -0.64
CA GLY A 159 21.81 -3.01 -0.33
C GLY A 159 22.58 -1.70 -0.49
N LYS A 160 23.88 -1.67 -0.13
CA LYS A 160 24.74 -0.49 -0.32
C LYS A 160 24.89 -0.11 -1.79
N ALA A 161 25.29 -1.07 -2.63
CA ALA A 161 25.40 -0.86 -4.09
C ALA A 161 24.06 -0.54 -4.78
N GLN A 162 22.95 -1.04 -4.23
CA GLN A 162 21.60 -0.73 -4.71
C GLN A 162 21.14 0.67 -4.30
N ALA A 163 21.52 1.14 -3.11
CA ALA A 163 21.26 2.50 -2.64
C ALA A 163 22.00 3.54 -3.50
N ASP A 164 23.29 3.32 -3.74
CA ASP A 164 24.15 4.25 -4.49
C ASP A 164 23.67 4.47 -5.94
N ASN A 165 22.99 3.47 -6.53
CA ASN A 165 22.49 3.53 -7.91
C ASN A 165 20.96 3.73 -8.00
N PHE A 166 20.26 3.94 -6.88
CA PHE A 166 18.79 3.97 -6.84
C PHE A 166 18.20 5.02 -7.81
N GLU A 167 18.77 6.23 -7.83
CA GLU A 167 18.28 7.33 -8.67
C GLU A 167 18.43 7.05 -10.17
N GLN A 168 19.49 6.33 -10.56
CA GLN A 168 19.84 6.04 -11.94
C GLN A 168 19.04 4.86 -12.52
N ARG A 169 18.47 4.01 -11.65
CA ARG A 169 17.71 2.83 -12.08
C ARG A 169 16.35 3.20 -12.67
N ALA A 170 16.02 2.55 -13.78
CA ALA A 170 14.69 2.66 -14.38
C ALA A 170 13.64 2.10 -13.41
N ILE A 171 12.53 2.84 -13.22
CA ILE A 171 11.42 2.42 -12.36
C ILE A 171 10.86 1.04 -12.75
N ALA A 172 10.90 0.69 -14.03
CA ALA A 172 10.48 -0.62 -14.52
C ALA A 172 11.30 -1.79 -13.95
N GLN A 173 12.42 -1.54 -13.29
CA GLN A 173 13.26 -2.54 -12.61
C GLN A 173 13.12 -2.51 -11.08
N LEU A 174 12.44 -1.50 -10.53
CA LEU A 174 12.24 -1.34 -9.11
C LEU A 174 10.89 -1.95 -8.68
N PRO A 175 10.76 -2.41 -7.43
CA PRO A 175 9.45 -2.58 -6.82
C PRO A 175 8.77 -1.21 -6.71
N PHE A 176 7.44 -1.22 -6.82
CA PHE A 176 6.66 0.00 -6.76
C PHE A 176 5.24 -0.24 -6.24
N PHE A 177 4.63 0.84 -5.78
CA PHE A 177 3.20 0.98 -5.55
C PHE A 177 2.61 2.00 -6.53
N ALA A 178 1.56 1.60 -7.25
CA ALA A 178 0.73 2.50 -8.04
C ALA A 178 -0.52 2.85 -7.22
N PHE A 179 -0.56 4.06 -6.69
CA PHE A 179 -1.68 4.56 -5.88
C PHE A 179 -2.88 4.91 -6.74
N PHE A 180 -4.05 4.48 -6.28
CA PHE A 180 -5.31 4.79 -6.95
C PHE A 180 -6.43 5.26 -6.04
N GLN A 181 -6.24 5.27 -4.72
CA GLN A 181 -7.13 5.95 -3.79
C GLN A 181 -6.29 6.48 -2.64
N VAL A 182 -6.46 7.78 -2.33
CA VAL A 182 -5.77 8.45 -1.21
C VAL A 182 -6.79 9.35 -0.53
N THR A 183 -6.98 9.15 0.77
CA THR A 183 -7.79 9.98 1.65
C THR A 183 -6.99 10.29 2.92
N GLU A 184 -7.55 11.10 3.80
CA GLU A 184 -6.96 11.31 5.13
C GLU A 184 -6.92 10.02 5.95
N ASP A 185 -7.90 9.13 5.74
CA ASP A 185 -8.06 7.93 6.56
C ASP A 185 -7.43 6.67 6.00
N TYR A 186 -7.30 6.55 4.68
CA TYR A 186 -6.82 5.33 4.05
C TYR A 186 -6.17 5.58 2.69
N ILE A 187 -5.33 4.64 2.29
CA ILE A 187 -4.72 4.58 0.96
C ILE A 187 -4.91 3.21 0.36
N ALA A 188 -5.02 3.17 -0.97
CA ALA A 188 -5.03 1.94 -1.74
C ALA A 188 -4.06 2.01 -2.92
N ALA A 189 -3.36 0.91 -3.14
CA ALA A 189 -2.37 0.80 -4.19
C ALA A 189 -2.27 -0.60 -4.78
N ARG A 190 -1.77 -0.65 -6.01
CA ARG A 190 -1.37 -1.88 -6.67
C ARG A 190 0.15 -2.04 -6.59
N GLY A 191 0.62 -3.16 -6.08
CA GLY A 191 2.04 -3.49 -6.11
C GLY A 191 2.49 -3.96 -7.50
N ARG A 192 3.80 -3.90 -7.79
CA ARG A 192 4.40 -4.43 -9.03
C ARG A 192 3.91 -5.82 -9.43
N GLY A 193 3.77 -6.72 -8.44
CA GLY A 193 3.30 -8.09 -8.65
C GLY A 193 1.82 -8.22 -9.03
N GLY A 194 1.06 -7.12 -9.04
CA GLY A 194 -0.36 -7.09 -9.38
C GLY A 194 -1.31 -7.27 -8.19
N GLY A 195 -0.80 -7.43 -6.97
CA GLY A 195 -1.63 -7.45 -5.76
C GLY A 195 -2.20 -6.07 -5.45
N LEU A 196 -3.37 -6.04 -4.82
CA LEU A 196 -4.03 -4.82 -4.33
C LEU A 196 -3.92 -4.80 -2.80
N ALA A 197 -3.79 -3.62 -2.23
CA ALA A 197 -3.79 -3.44 -0.79
C ALA A 197 -4.53 -2.17 -0.39
N LEU A 198 -5.09 -2.23 0.82
CA LEU A 198 -5.74 -1.14 1.54
C LEU A 198 -5.01 -0.98 2.88
N TRP A 199 -4.51 0.24 3.13
CA TRP A 199 -3.92 0.62 4.40
C TRP A 199 -4.71 1.75 5.05
N ILE A 200 -4.81 1.72 6.37
CA ILE A 200 -5.52 2.72 7.18
C ILE A 200 -4.49 3.61 7.87
N ARG A 201 -4.73 4.92 7.92
CA ARG A 201 -3.81 5.87 8.55
C ARG A 201 -3.65 5.55 10.03
N ASP A 202 -2.41 5.42 10.44
CA ASP A 202 -2.03 5.23 11.84
C ASP A 202 -1.57 6.56 12.41
N ASN A 203 -2.38 7.13 13.30
CA ASN A 203 -2.08 8.37 14.02
C ASN A 203 -1.44 8.08 15.39
N SER A 204 -1.16 6.81 15.71
CA SER A 204 -0.47 6.48 16.95
C SER A 204 0.93 7.11 16.94
N PRO A 205 1.37 7.75 18.04
CA PRO A 205 2.73 8.23 18.14
C PRO A 205 3.68 7.06 17.84
N SER A 206 4.64 7.27 16.96
CA SER A 206 5.69 6.29 16.69
C SER A 206 6.47 6.07 17.98
N GLY A 207 6.10 5.03 18.74
CA GLY A 207 6.79 4.65 19.96
C GLY A 207 8.30 4.52 19.69
N ASN A 208 9.07 5.21 20.53
CA ASN A 208 10.53 5.14 20.59
C ASN A 208 11.01 3.70 20.75
#